data_AF-A0A1Q2YWT6-F1
#
_entry.id   AF-A0A1Q2YWT6-F1
#
_cell.length_a   1.000
_cell.length_b   1.000
_cell.length_c   1.000
_cell.angle_alpha   90.00
_cell.angle_beta   90.00
_cell.angle_gamma   90.00
#
_symmetry.space_group_name_H-M   'P 1'
#
loop_
_entity.id
_entity.type
_entity.pdbx_description
1 polymer ?
#
loop_
_entity_poly.entity_id
_entity_poly.type
_entity_poly.pdbx_seq_one_letter_code
_entity_poly.pdbx_strand_id
1 'polypeptide(L)'
;MSRILAAFQLPLLTAEQFTATEFDSAAAKADFGNQLLAFIAEDFPRKRFTLKFYRMLCQHFGMIAHYDQHGFWAEYFTSTADKLRFLEEVSTHPCWGDPAFTFSDLERVVVARIRAAGLVARLRDALARETEAAERALLNRLQARYQPEKAPVTELPRPRPADWASDQPSLF
;
A
#
# COMPACT_ATOMS: atom_id res chain seq x y z
N MET A 1 -12.52 -3.62 -7.18
CA MET A 1 -11.06 -3.53 -6.92
C MET A 1 -10.32 -4.05 -8.14
N SER A 2 -9.42 -3.25 -8.73
CA SER A 2 -8.88 -3.49 -10.07
C SER A 2 -7.98 -4.74 -10.16
N ARG A 3 -8.15 -5.54 -11.20
CA ARG A 3 -7.31 -6.71 -11.56
C ARG A 3 -5.81 -6.36 -11.66
N ILE A 4 -5.49 -5.08 -11.85
CA ILE A 4 -4.13 -4.53 -11.91
C ILE A 4 -3.44 -4.51 -10.53
N LEU A 5 -4.20 -4.41 -9.44
CA LEU A 5 -3.62 -4.45 -8.09
C LEU A 5 -3.20 -5.86 -7.68
N ALA A 6 -3.82 -6.92 -8.19
CA ALA A 6 -3.41 -8.29 -7.85
C ALA A 6 -2.14 -8.74 -8.59
N ALA A 7 -1.79 -8.08 -9.70
CA ALA A 7 -0.71 -8.53 -10.59
C ALA A 7 0.69 -8.43 -9.96
N PHE A 8 0.95 -7.51 -9.02
CA PHE A 8 2.28 -7.37 -8.40
C PHE A 8 2.64 -8.52 -7.45
N GLN A 9 1.66 -9.36 -7.09
CA GLN A 9 1.88 -10.58 -6.32
C GLN A 9 2.49 -11.70 -7.17
N LEU A 10 2.39 -11.59 -8.50
CA LEU A 10 2.81 -12.64 -9.41
C LEU A 10 4.17 -12.31 -10.07
N PRO A 11 5.03 -13.32 -10.29
CA PRO A 11 4.90 -14.70 -9.80
C PRO A 11 4.97 -14.76 -8.28
N LEU A 12 4.40 -15.80 -7.66
CA LEU A 12 4.53 -15.98 -6.21
C LEU A 12 6.01 -16.15 -5.83
N LEU A 13 6.34 -15.72 -4.62
CA LEU A 13 7.66 -15.95 -4.04
C LEU A 13 7.83 -17.44 -3.75
N THR A 14 9.03 -17.94 -4.04
CA THR A 14 9.40 -19.35 -3.86
C THR A 14 10.67 -19.45 -3.03
N ALA A 15 10.89 -20.60 -2.40
CA ALA A 15 12.00 -20.78 -1.46
C ALA A 15 13.37 -20.56 -2.12
N GLU A 16 13.52 -20.85 -3.41
CA GLU A 16 14.77 -20.73 -4.15
C GLU A 16 15.26 -19.27 -4.28
N GLN A 17 14.39 -18.31 -3.99
CA GLN A 17 14.72 -16.87 -4.02
C GLN A 17 15.41 -16.40 -2.74
N PHE A 18 15.45 -17.22 -1.68
CA PHE A 18 15.89 -16.77 -0.35
C PHE A 18 16.95 -17.67 0.27
N THR A 19 17.82 -17.04 1.05
CA THR A 19 18.77 -17.73 1.93
C THR A 19 18.06 -18.06 3.24
N ALA A 20 18.11 -19.32 3.67
CA ALA A 20 17.60 -19.69 4.99
C ALA A 20 18.42 -18.99 6.08
N THR A 21 17.76 -18.63 7.18
CA THR A 21 18.45 -18.16 8.38
C THR A 21 18.68 -19.31 9.36
N GLU A 22 19.40 -19.05 10.45
CA GLU A 22 19.51 -20.00 11.57
C GLU A 22 18.16 -20.34 12.22
N PHE A 23 17.16 -19.45 12.10
CA PHE A 23 15.87 -19.57 12.79
C PHE A 23 14.70 -19.92 11.86
N ASP A 24 14.80 -19.54 10.59
CA ASP A 24 13.71 -19.66 9.61
C ASP A 24 14.21 -20.22 8.28
N SER A 25 13.40 -21.12 7.70
CA SER A 25 13.66 -21.67 6.38
C SER A 25 13.40 -20.66 5.26
N ALA A 26 14.02 -20.87 4.11
CA ALA A 26 13.74 -20.09 2.91
C ALA A 26 12.25 -20.19 2.47
N ALA A 27 11.60 -21.33 2.72
CA ALA A 27 10.17 -21.49 2.50
C ALA A 27 9.32 -20.61 3.44
N ALA A 28 9.70 -20.51 4.72
CA ALA A 28 9.02 -19.63 5.67
C ALA A 28 9.13 -18.14 5.27
N LYS A 29 10.30 -17.72 4.73
CA LYS A 29 10.46 -16.39 4.13
C LYS A 29 9.50 -16.17 2.96
N ALA A 30 9.43 -17.13 2.03
CA ALA A 30 8.55 -17.04 0.88
C ALA A 30 7.07 -16.95 1.28
N ASP A 31 6.65 -17.78 2.24
CA ASP A 31 5.28 -17.77 2.76
C ASP A 31 4.91 -16.43 3.41
N PHE A 32 5.80 -15.89 4.26
CA PHE A 32 5.58 -14.58 4.87
C PHE A 32 5.49 -13.46 3.82
N GLY A 33 6.39 -13.45 2.84
CA GLY A 33 6.36 -12.49 1.74
C GLY A 33 5.08 -12.57 0.92
N ASN A 34 4.65 -13.78 0.54
CA ASN A 34 3.40 -13.99 -0.17
C ASN A 34 2.19 -13.55 0.67
N GLN A 35 2.20 -13.80 1.98
CA GLN A 35 1.17 -13.33 2.90
C GLN A 35 1.12 -11.80 2.95
N LEU A 36 2.28 -11.12 2.98
CA LEU A 36 2.36 -9.65 2.98
C LEU A 36 1.85 -9.05 1.68
N LEU A 37 2.30 -9.57 0.53
CA LEU A 37 1.83 -9.09 -0.78
C LEU A 37 0.32 -9.36 -0.97
N ALA A 38 -0.17 -10.51 -0.47
CA ALA A 38 -1.59 -10.86 -0.39
C ALA A 38 -2.39 -9.84 0.43
N PHE A 39 -1.90 -9.54 1.63
CA PHE A 39 -2.50 -8.59 2.55
C PHE A 39 -2.63 -7.19 1.92
N ILE A 40 -1.58 -6.72 1.23
CA ILE A 40 -1.60 -5.41 0.57
C ILE A 40 -2.59 -5.39 -0.60
N ALA A 41 -2.58 -6.38 -1.50
CA ALA A 41 -3.48 -6.30 -2.67
C ALA A 41 -4.95 -6.57 -2.36
N GLU A 42 -5.25 -7.24 -1.25
CA GLU A 42 -6.62 -7.38 -0.73
C GLU A 42 -7.10 -6.16 0.06
N ASP A 43 -6.35 -5.06 0.03
CA ASP A 43 -6.63 -3.82 0.77
C ASP A 43 -6.67 -4.01 2.29
N PHE A 44 -5.63 -4.67 2.82
CA PHE A 44 -5.35 -4.77 4.25
C PHE A 44 -6.47 -5.42 5.08
N PRO A 45 -6.96 -6.63 4.74
CA PRO A 45 -8.12 -7.21 5.41
C PRO A 45 -7.82 -7.64 6.85
N ARG A 46 -8.60 -7.14 7.83
CA ARG A 46 -8.41 -7.42 9.27
C ARG A 46 -8.30 -8.91 9.60
N LYS A 47 -9.09 -9.76 8.92
CA LYS A 47 -9.09 -11.23 9.10
C LYS A 47 -7.73 -11.89 8.82
N ARG A 48 -6.86 -11.27 8.01
CA ARG A 48 -5.51 -11.77 7.70
C ARG A 48 -4.44 -11.21 8.65
N PHE A 49 -4.78 -10.22 9.45
CA PHE A 49 -3.86 -9.58 10.39
C PHE A 49 -3.80 -10.37 11.71
N THR A 50 -3.10 -11.50 11.68
CA THR A 50 -2.92 -12.38 12.84
C THR A 50 -1.75 -11.92 13.72
N LEU A 51 -1.71 -12.38 14.97
CA LEU A 51 -0.60 -12.11 15.88
C LEU A 51 0.76 -12.55 15.30
N LYS A 52 0.80 -13.69 14.60
CA LYS A 52 2.02 -14.18 13.93
C LYS A 52 2.46 -13.19 12.84
N PHE A 53 1.53 -12.77 12.00
CA PHE A 53 1.81 -11.84 10.90
C PHE A 53 2.30 -10.48 11.40
N TYR A 54 1.64 -9.94 12.44
CA TYR A 54 2.08 -8.74 13.15
C TYR A 54 3.53 -8.85 13.66
N ARG A 55 3.88 -9.94 14.35
CA ARG A 55 5.23 -10.14 14.89
C ARG A 55 6.30 -10.13 13.80
N MET A 56 6.05 -10.83 12.69
CA MET A 56 6.97 -10.85 11.54
C MET A 56 7.14 -9.46 10.92
N LEU A 57 6.05 -8.71 10.76
CA LEU A 57 6.10 -7.34 10.25
C LEU A 57 6.95 -6.42 11.13
N CYS A 58 6.70 -6.41 12.45
CA CYS A 58 7.46 -5.59 13.38
C CYS A 58 8.95 -5.95 13.38
N GLN A 59 9.26 -7.25 13.38
CA GLN A 59 10.64 -7.73 13.47
C GLN A 59 11.46 -7.40 12.21
N HIS A 60 10.87 -7.52 11.02
CA HIS A 60 11.61 -7.41 9.75
C HIS A 60 11.48 -6.06 9.07
N PHE A 61 10.49 -5.24 9.41
CA PHE A 61 10.36 -3.88 8.86
C PHE A 61 10.64 -2.78 9.90
N GLY A 62 11.19 -3.14 11.07
CA GLY A 62 11.62 -2.17 12.09
C GLY A 62 10.48 -1.40 12.76
N MET A 63 9.24 -1.90 12.65
CA MET A 63 8.03 -1.24 13.18
C MET A 63 7.74 -1.65 14.64
N ILE A 64 8.78 -1.65 15.47
CA ILE A 64 8.78 -2.22 16.84
C ILE A 64 8.16 -1.25 17.87
N ALA A 65 7.91 0.02 17.49
CA ALA A 65 7.42 1.07 18.40
C ALA A 65 5.95 0.91 18.85
N HIS A 66 5.22 -0.07 18.31
CA HIS A 66 3.81 -0.27 18.61
C HIS A 66 3.63 -1.27 19.76
N TYR A 67 3.04 -0.83 20.88
CA TYR A 67 2.91 -1.60 22.12
C TYR A 67 2.26 -2.99 21.94
N ASP A 68 1.30 -3.12 21.01
CA ASP A 68 0.65 -4.38 20.66
C ASP A 68 0.06 -4.37 19.23
N GLN A 69 -0.53 -5.50 18.81
CA GLN A 69 -1.18 -5.67 17.51
C GLN A 69 -2.38 -4.74 17.26
N HIS A 70 -3.03 -4.24 18.31
CA HIS A 70 -4.17 -3.33 18.20
C HIS A 70 -3.69 -1.91 17.94
N GLY A 71 -2.66 -1.46 18.66
CA GLY A 71 -1.97 -0.19 18.42
C GLY A 71 -1.38 -0.14 17.02
N PHE A 72 -0.70 -1.20 16.59
CA PHE A 72 -0.17 -1.28 15.22
C PHE A 72 -1.27 -1.14 14.16
N TRP A 73 -2.41 -1.79 14.39
CA TRP A 73 -3.52 -1.70 13.45
C TRP A 73 -4.12 -0.30 13.38
N ALA A 74 -4.33 0.32 14.54
CA ALA A 74 -4.83 1.69 14.63
C ALA A 74 -3.87 2.69 13.97
N GLU A 75 -2.57 2.41 14.01
CA GLU A 75 -1.58 3.26 13.35
C GLU A 75 -1.62 3.12 11.82
N TYR A 76 -1.71 1.89 11.28
CA TYR A 76 -1.40 1.69 9.86
C TYR A 76 -2.58 1.33 8.97
N PHE A 77 -3.72 0.90 9.50
CA PHE A 77 -4.75 0.26 8.67
C PHE A 77 -6.18 0.78 8.87
N THR A 78 -6.36 1.94 9.51
CA THR A 78 -7.69 2.53 9.74
C THR A 78 -8.16 3.52 8.67
N SER A 79 -7.25 4.18 7.97
CA SER A 79 -7.57 5.14 6.91
C SER A 79 -6.64 5.01 5.70
N THR A 80 -6.96 5.68 4.60
CA THR A 80 -6.09 5.75 3.42
C THR A 80 -4.74 6.41 3.74
N ALA A 81 -4.73 7.42 4.62
CA ALA A 81 -3.51 8.07 5.08
C ALA A 81 -2.62 7.12 5.90
N ASP A 82 -3.23 6.34 6.80
CA ASP A 82 -2.52 5.34 7.61
C ASP A 82 -1.87 4.26 6.73
N LYS A 83 -2.62 3.76 5.74
CA LYS A 83 -2.15 2.76 4.77
C LYS A 83 -1.02 3.32 3.91
N LEU A 84 -1.10 4.59 3.52
CA LEU A 84 -0.04 5.28 2.77
C LEU A 84 1.24 5.33 3.59
N ARG A 85 1.16 5.75 4.85
CA ARG A 85 2.31 5.77 5.77
C ARG A 85 2.97 4.40 5.91
N PHE A 86 2.17 3.35 6.10
CA PHE A 86 2.68 1.97 6.12
C PHE A 86 3.46 1.62 4.86
N LEU A 87 2.90 1.90 3.66
CA LEU A 87 3.58 1.60 2.41
C LEU A 87 4.84 2.46 2.21
N GLU A 88 4.86 3.70 2.66
CA GLU A 88 6.05 4.56 2.60
C GLU A 88 7.17 4.01 3.48
N GLU A 89 6.86 3.61 4.71
CA GLU A 89 7.84 3.01 5.63
C GLU A 89 8.37 1.67 5.09
N VAL A 90 7.50 0.78 4.62
CA VAL A 90 7.93 -0.47 3.99
C VAL A 90 8.79 -0.17 2.76
N SER A 91 8.35 0.73 1.88
CA SER A 91 9.04 1.05 0.63
C SER A 91 10.38 1.74 0.83
N THR A 92 10.62 2.37 1.97
CA THR A 92 11.87 3.07 2.30
C THR A 92 12.73 2.28 3.27
N HIS A 93 12.27 1.10 3.71
CA HIS A 93 12.97 0.28 4.69
C HIS A 93 14.41 -0.03 4.23
N PRO A 94 15.42 0.26 5.06
CA PRO A 94 16.80 -0.08 4.75
C PRO A 94 17.01 -1.58 4.94
N CYS A 95 16.85 -2.36 3.85
CA CYS A 95 17.00 -3.82 3.80
C CYS A 95 18.46 -4.30 4.03
N TRP A 96 19.05 -3.91 5.15
CA TRP A 96 20.43 -4.19 5.52
C TRP A 96 20.55 -5.54 6.22
N GLY A 97 21.77 -6.04 6.32
CA GLY A 97 22.08 -7.30 7.00
C GLY A 97 22.32 -8.46 6.04
N ASP A 98 23.03 -9.46 6.55
CA ASP A 98 23.30 -10.70 5.84
C ASP A 98 22.01 -11.54 5.80
N PRO A 99 21.56 -12.01 4.62
CA PRO A 99 20.34 -12.81 4.48
C PRO A 99 20.41 -14.18 5.18
N ALA A 100 21.59 -14.65 5.60
CA ALA A 100 21.74 -15.82 6.46
C ALA A 100 21.37 -15.57 7.94
N PHE A 101 21.23 -14.29 8.34
CA PHE A 101 20.86 -13.90 9.71
C PHE A 101 19.64 -12.98 9.77
N THR A 102 19.21 -12.44 8.63
CA THR A 102 18.11 -11.47 8.51
C THR A 102 17.19 -11.82 7.34
N PHE A 103 16.10 -11.06 7.19
CA PHE A 103 15.17 -11.20 6.07
C PHE A 103 15.47 -10.18 4.96
N SER A 104 16.70 -9.68 4.89
CA SER A 104 17.10 -8.60 3.98
C SER A 104 16.91 -8.91 2.49
N ASP A 105 17.04 -10.18 2.09
CA ASP A 105 16.73 -10.66 0.74
C ASP A 105 15.23 -10.60 0.44
N LEU A 106 14.38 -11.05 1.38
CA LEU A 106 12.93 -10.95 1.28
C LEU A 106 12.46 -9.49 1.24
N GLU A 107 12.94 -8.66 2.17
CA GLU A 107 12.59 -7.25 2.27
C GLU A 107 12.87 -6.52 0.95
N ARG A 108 14.03 -6.77 0.33
CA ARG A 108 14.40 -6.20 -0.99
C ARG A 108 13.39 -6.57 -2.06
N VAL A 109 12.97 -7.84 -2.13
CA VAL A 109 12.00 -8.29 -3.13
C VAL A 109 10.64 -7.65 -2.91
N VAL A 110 10.16 -7.59 -1.66
CA VAL A 110 8.89 -6.93 -1.32
C VAL A 110 8.93 -5.45 -1.67
N VAL A 111 9.97 -4.73 -1.27
CA VAL A 111 10.17 -3.31 -1.57
C VAL A 111 10.20 -3.07 -3.08
N ALA A 112 10.95 -3.89 -3.83
CA ALA A 112 11.01 -3.79 -5.28
C ALA A 112 9.63 -3.95 -5.94
N ARG A 113 8.82 -4.91 -5.47
CA ARG A 113 7.45 -5.13 -6.00
C ARG A 113 6.52 -3.97 -5.70
N ILE A 114 6.54 -3.44 -4.47
CA ILE A 114 5.70 -2.31 -4.07
C ILE A 114 6.06 -1.07 -4.91
N ARG A 115 7.37 -0.81 -5.09
CA ARG A 115 7.87 0.31 -5.92
C ARG A 115 7.51 0.13 -7.39
N ALA A 116 7.76 -1.04 -7.98
CA ALA A 116 7.46 -1.33 -9.39
C ALA A 116 5.96 -1.22 -9.69
N ALA A 117 5.10 -1.58 -8.73
CA ALA A 117 3.66 -1.45 -8.86
C ALA A 117 3.14 -0.01 -8.64
N GLY A 118 4.00 0.92 -8.21
CA GLY A 118 3.64 2.32 -7.97
C GLY A 118 2.58 2.50 -6.88
N LEU A 119 2.53 1.61 -5.88
CA LEU A 119 1.44 1.58 -4.90
C LEU A 119 1.38 2.85 -4.04
N VAL A 120 2.55 3.38 -3.66
CA VAL A 120 2.64 4.65 -2.90
C VAL A 120 2.00 5.79 -3.67
N ALA A 121 2.33 5.96 -4.95
CA ALA A 121 1.75 7.01 -5.78
C ALA A 121 0.23 6.85 -5.91
N ARG A 122 -0.25 5.61 -6.12
CA ARG A 122 -1.68 5.32 -6.24
C ARG A 122 -2.46 5.63 -4.96
N LEU A 123 -1.93 5.29 -3.79
CA LEU A 123 -2.56 5.63 -2.51
C LEU A 123 -2.51 7.14 -2.25
N ARG A 124 -1.42 7.82 -2.62
CA ARG A 124 -1.33 9.28 -2.53
C ARG A 124 -2.39 9.97 -3.39
N ASP A 125 -2.59 9.51 -4.62
CA ASP A 125 -3.65 10.02 -5.49
C ASP A 125 -5.05 9.72 -4.95
N ALA A 126 -5.24 8.55 -4.31
CA ALA A 126 -6.50 8.21 -3.65
C ALA A 126 -6.80 9.13 -2.46
N LEU A 127 -5.81 9.33 -1.61
CA LEU A 127 -5.91 10.24 -0.46
C LEU A 127 -6.23 11.67 -0.91
N ALA A 128 -5.55 12.18 -1.94
CA ALA A 128 -5.81 13.52 -2.47
C ALA A 128 -7.26 13.69 -2.94
N ARG A 129 -7.83 12.68 -3.62
CA ARG A 129 -9.24 12.70 -4.03
C ARG A 129 -10.20 12.65 -2.84
N GLU A 130 -9.90 11.83 -1.83
CA GLU A 130 -10.70 11.75 -0.61
C GLU A 130 -10.69 13.08 0.17
N THR A 131 -9.53 13.70 0.29
CA THR A 131 -9.35 15.03 0.90
C THR A 131 -10.16 16.09 0.15
N GLU A 132 -10.01 16.17 -1.18
CA GLU A 132 -10.76 17.16 -1.98
C GLU A 132 -12.28 16.98 -1.84
N ALA A 133 -12.76 15.72 -1.88
CA ALA A 133 -14.18 15.42 -1.72
C ALA A 133 -14.70 15.84 -0.33
N ALA A 134 -13.91 15.58 0.73
CA ALA A 134 -14.25 15.97 2.09
C ALA A 134 -14.26 17.49 2.29
N GLU A 135 -13.26 18.19 1.75
CA GLU A 135 -13.17 19.66 1.80
C GLU A 135 -14.34 20.31 1.06
N ARG A 136 -14.73 19.78 -0.09
CA ARG A 136 -15.87 20.28 -0.86
C ARG A 136 -17.20 20.03 -0.16
N ALA A 137 -17.37 18.87 0.45
CA ALA A 137 -18.55 18.58 1.27
C ALA A 137 -18.65 19.52 2.48
N LEU A 138 -17.52 19.81 3.14
CA LEU A 138 -17.45 20.78 4.23
C LEU A 138 -17.80 22.19 3.73
N LEU A 139 -17.24 22.61 2.59
CA LEU A 139 -17.52 23.91 1.99
C LEU A 139 -19.01 24.07 1.68
N ASN A 140 -19.64 23.08 1.05
CA ASN A 140 -21.06 23.09 0.73
C ASN A 140 -21.92 23.20 2.00
N ARG A 141 -21.55 22.48 3.08
CA ARG A 141 -22.23 22.58 4.38
C ARG A 141 -22.10 23.98 4.99
N LEU A 142 -20.93 24.60 4.90
CA LEU A 142 -20.69 25.94 5.42
C LEU A 142 -21.43 27.01 4.60
N GLN A 143 -21.43 26.90 3.27
CA GLN A 143 -22.20 27.78 2.39
C GLN A 143 -23.70 27.71 2.69
N ALA A 144 -24.27 26.50 2.81
CA ALA A 144 -25.68 26.35 3.18
C ALA A 144 -26.03 27.00 4.53
N ARG A 145 -25.08 27.07 5.47
CA ARG A 145 -25.30 27.64 6.81
C ARG A 145 -25.15 29.16 6.85
N TYR A 146 -24.22 29.72 6.08
CA TYR A 146 -23.80 31.13 6.22
C TYR A 146 -23.99 31.98 4.97
N GLN A 147 -24.23 31.36 3.80
CA GLN A 147 -24.43 31.99 2.49
C GLN A 147 -25.47 31.19 1.68
N PRO A 148 -26.72 31.07 2.16
CA PRO A 148 -27.73 30.18 1.56
C PRO A 148 -28.08 30.52 0.10
N GLU A 149 -27.82 31.75 -0.33
CA GLU A 149 -27.97 32.21 -1.71
C GLU A 149 -26.92 31.65 -2.68
N LYS A 150 -25.80 31.12 -2.17
CA LYS A 150 -24.70 30.63 -2.98
C LYS A 150 -24.92 29.19 -3.41
N ALA A 151 -24.83 28.94 -4.72
CA ALA A 151 -24.99 27.62 -5.29
C ALA A 151 -23.91 26.64 -4.79
N PRO A 152 -24.26 25.36 -4.56
CA PRO A 152 -23.31 24.35 -4.11
C PRO A 152 -22.24 24.09 -5.17
N VAL A 153 -21.04 23.77 -4.71
CA VAL A 153 -19.91 23.45 -5.59
C VAL A 153 -20.00 21.98 -6.01
N THR A 154 -20.29 21.74 -7.28
CA THR A 154 -20.35 20.39 -7.90
C THR A 154 -18.97 19.87 -8.29
N GLU A 155 -18.82 18.54 -8.29
CA GLU A 155 -17.66 17.84 -8.85
C GLU A 155 -17.67 18.00 -10.38
N LEU A 156 -16.58 18.50 -10.97
CA LEU A 156 -16.47 18.52 -12.43
C LEU A 156 -16.38 17.07 -12.93
N PRO A 157 -17.16 16.68 -13.95
CA PRO A 157 -16.97 15.38 -14.58
C PRO A 157 -15.53 15.31 -15.07
N ARG A 158 -14.83 14.23 -14.68
CA ARG A 158 -13.49 13.94 -15.16
C ARG A 158 -13.47 14.13 -16.69
N PRO A 159 -12.50 14.84 -17.29
CA PRO A 159 -12.23 14.59 -18.70
C PRO A 159 -11.96 13.08 -18.82
N ARG A 160 -12.68 12.43 -19.75
CA ARG A 160 -12.38 11.06 -20.16
C ARG A 160 -10.86 11.02 -20.39
N PRO A 161 -10.11 10.00 -19.93
CA PRO A 161 -8.70 9.90 -20.27
C PRO A 161 -8.60 10.16 -21.77
N ALA A 162 -7.89 11.20 -22.18
CA ALA A 162 -7.64 11.42 -23.59
C ALA A 162 -7.16 10.07 -24.12
N ASP A 163 -7.83 9.56 -25.15
CA ASP A 163 -7.36 8.38 -25.89
C ASP A 163 -6.01 8.78 -26.49
N TRP A 164 -4.95 8.76 -25.69
CA TRP A 164 -3.58 9.05 -26.10
C TRP A 164 -3.07 7.99 -27.11
N ALA A 165 -3.87 6.94 -27.33
CA ALA A 165 -3.72 5.96 -28.39
C ALA A 165 -4.23 6.44 -29.77
N SER A 166 -4.94 7.57 -29.85
CA SER A 166 -5.50 8.10 -31.10
C SER A 166 -4.62 9.16 -31.79
N ASP A 167 -3.64 9.71 -31.08
CA ASP A 167 -2.79 10.81 -31.55
C ASP A 167 -1.38 10.36 -31.98
N GLN A 168 -1.19 9.09 -32.36
CA GLN A 168 -0.01 8.73 -33.14
C GLN A 168 -0.28 9.06 -34.62
N PRO A 169 0.48 9.99 -35.24
CA PRO A 169 0.41 10.14 -36.69
C PRO A 169 0.83 8.81 -37.32
N SER A 170 -0.01 8.31 -38.21
CA SER A 170 0.29 7.16 -39.04
C SER A 170 1.61 7.41 -39.78
N LEU A 171 2.68 6.76 -39.32
CA LEU A 171 3.90 6.68 -40.10
C LEU A 171 3.68 5.63 -41.19
N PHE A 172 3.61 6.12 -42.42
CA PHE A 172 3.88 5.35 -43.64
C PHE A 172 5.30 4.79 -43.61
#